data_AF-A0A098BWX8-F1
#
_entry.id   AF-A0A098BWX8-F1
#
_cell.length_a   1.000
_cell.length_b   1.000
_cell.length_c   1.000
_cell.angle_alpha   90.00
_cell.angle_beta   90.00
_cell.angle_gamma   90.00
#
_symmetry.space_group_name_H-M   'P 1'
#
loop_
_entity.id
_entity.type
_entity.pdbx_description
1 polymer ?
#
loop_
_entity_poly.entity_id
_entity_poly.type
_entity_poly.pdbx_seq_one_letter_code
_entity_poly.pdbx_strand_id
1 'polypeptide(L)'
;RAPQPPVYLFVIDVTINAVTSGLLDIICNTIKKLLPKNSEIQQSDINNNINNINNINNNNNNNNNNNNNNNNIPPPIKTFDSRTLIGIITFDSTIHFYNLNANLKQTQMMVVSDLNEIFLPIPEDILVNVQDCQNSIEILLDSLPTMWRNNQVISSCAGSAIKAATLVLKKIGGKMILFLSSIPSIGDLIVNVNRESKNVKSKYKNIYGSNNTQDNNIMDLKLREVELLNPLNNPYTELAQQITQFQIAVDLFACPTQLIGLDLATVYPLVKIQGGSLYYYPQFNIQQYNDKLREELLYTLTTETAWESVMRIRIS
;
A
#
# COMPACT_ATOMS: atom_id res chain seq x y z
N ARG A 1 -17.92 -7.77 -19.54
CA ARG A 1 -16.47 -7.61 -19.76
C ARG A 1 -15.80 -8.90 -19.30
N ALA A 2 -14.71 -9.34 -19.94
CA ALA A 2 -13.91 -10.45 -19.40
C ALA A 2 -13.32 -10.04 -18.03
N PRO A 3 -13.13 -10.99 -17.09
CA PRO A 3 -12.57 -10.67 -15.77
C PRO A 3 -11.21 -10.00 -15.93
N GLN A 4 -11.05 -8.83 -15.28
CA GLN A 4 -9.81 -8.08 -15.34
C GLN A 4 -8.70 -8.79 -14.55
N PRO A 5 -7.43 -8.63 -14.95
CA PRO A 5 -6.31 -9.10 -14.13
C PRO A 5 -6.27 -8.36 -12.79
N PRO A 6 -5.63 -8.95 -11.76
CA PRO A 6 -5.28 -8.20 -10.56
C PRO A 6 -4.41 -7.00 -10.91
N VAL A 7 -4.75 -5.82 -10.38
CA VAL A 7 -3.99 -4.59 -10.59
C VAL A 7 -3.62 -4.02 -9.22
N TYR A 8 -2.32 -3.82 -8.99
CA TYR A 8 -1.79 -3.20 -7.78
C TYR A 8 -1.05 -1.91 -8.15
N LEU A 9 -1.47 -0.79 -7.56
CA LEU A 9 -0.76 0.47 -7.67
C LEU A 9 -0.21 0.86 -6.31
N PHE A 10 1.11 0.83 -6.17
CA PHE A 10 1.78 1.22 -4.95
C PHE A 10 1.98 2.74 -4.93
N VAL A 11 1.46 3.40 -3.92
CA VAL A 11 1.59 4.85 -3.70
C VAL A 11 2.41 5.04 -2.43
N ILE A 12 3.69 5.33 -2.60
CA ILE A 12 4.70 5.21 -1.55
C ILE A 12 5.17 6.60 -1.11
N ASP A 13 5.04 6.88 0.18
CA ASP A 13 5.63 8.07 0.81
C ASP A 13 7.17 7.99 0.76
N VAL A 14 7.80 9.03 0.23
CA VAL A 14 9.26 9.21 0.19
C VAL A 14 9.72 10.49 0.89
N THR A 15 8.88 11.06 1.76
CA THR A 15 9.29 12.14 2.68
C THR A 15 10.41 11.68 3.60
N ILE A 16 11.12 12.62 4.22
CA ILE A 16 12.22 12.35 5.16
C ILE A 16 11.80 11.35 6.25
N ASN A 17 10.56 11.38 6.72
CA ASN A 17 10.04 10.46 7.73
C ASN A 17 9.96 9.02 7.21
N ALA A 18 9.47 8.81 5.99
CA ALA A 18 9.43 7.47 5.39
C ALA A 18 10.83 6.92 5.10
N VAL A 19 11.73 7.77 4.61
CA VAL A 19 13.10 7.36 4.26
C VAL A 19 13.90 7.02 5.51
N THR A 20 13.95 7.90 6.50
CA THR A 20 14.78 7.72 7.71
C THR A 20 14.30 6.60 8.62
N SER A 21 13.01 6.24 8.55
CA SER A 21 12.47 5.14 9.34
C SER A 21 12.78 3.75 8.77
N GLY A 22 13.34 3.66 7.56
CA GLY A 22 13.59 2.39 6.86
C GLY A 22 12.31 1.73 6.31
N LEU A 23 11.18 2.46 6.29
CA LEU A 23 9.92 1.98 5.74
C LEU A 23 10.06 1.58 4.27
N LEU A 24 10.76 2.43 3.48
CA LEU A 24 10.95 2.22 2.05
C LEU A 24 11.71 0.92 1.75
N ASP A 25 12.71 0.57 2.54
CA ASP A 25 13.46 -0.68 2.41
C ASP A 25 12.57 -1.91 2.63
N ILE A 26 11.69 -1.88 3.64
CA ILE A 26 10.78 -3.01 3.92
C ILE A 26 9.78 -3.17 2.77
N ILE A 27 9.18 -2.07 2.29
CA ILE A 27 8.23 -2.09 1.18
C ILE A 27 8.89 -2.69 -0.06
N CYS A 28 10.04 -2.15 -0.47
CA CYS A 28 10.71 -2.57 -1.69
C CYS A 28 11.14 -4.04 -1.64
N ASN A 29 11.74 -4.47 -0.52
CA ASN A 29 12.14 -5.86 -0.33
C ASN A 29 10.94 -6.82 -0.30
N THR A 30 9.81 -6.41 0.27
CA THR A 30 8.61 -7.26 0.34
C THR A 30 7.96 -7.43 -1.03
N ILE A 31 7.81 -6.35 -1.80
CA ILE A 31 7.29 -6.42 -3.17
C ILE A 31 8.21 -7.28 -4.04
N LYS A 32 9.54 -7.09 -3.92
CA LYS A 32 10.53 -7.86 -4.70
C LYS A 32 10.43 -9.36 -4.45
N LYS A 33 10.14 -9.80 -3.22
CA LYS A 33 9.96 -11.23 -2.90
C LYS A 33 8.79 -11.89 -3.64
N LEU A 34 7.81 -11.10 -4.08
CA LEU A 34 6.61 -11.56 -4.78
C LEU A 34 6.74 -11.52 -6.30
N LEU A 35 7.80 -10.89 -6.83
CA LEU A 35 8.06 -10.92 -8.26
C LEU A 35 8.27 -12.38 -8.71
N PRO A 36 7.73 -12.77 -9.88
CA PRO A 36 7.99 -14.07 -10.45
C PRO A 36 9.50 -14.18 -10.62
N LYS A 37 10.13 -15.19 -10.02
CA LYS A 37 11.52 -15.49 -10.32
C LYS A 37 11.50 -16.28 -11.62
N ASN A 38 12.38 -15.97 -12.57
CA ASN A 38 12.65 -16.76 -13.78
C ASN A 38 13.27 -18.15 -13.46
N SER A 39 12.79 -18.81 -12.42
CA SER A 39 13.18 -20.13 -11.94
C SER A 39 12.30 -21.23 -12.53
N GLU A 40 11.99 -21.15 -13.82
CA GLU A 40 11.79 -22.36 -14.63
C GLU A 40 13.15 -23.03 -14.95
N ILE A 41 14.28 -22.34 -14.74
CA ILE A 41 15.62 -22.88 -15.03
C ILE A 41 16.24 -23.62 -13.82
N GLN A 42 15.79 -23.38 -12.58
CA GLN A 42 16.40 -24.04 -11.40
C GLN A 42 15.73 -25.36 -10.97
N GLN A 43 14.47 -25.62 -11.35
CA GLN A 43 13.84 -26.92 -11.10
C GLN A 43 14.34 -28.00 -12.07
N SER A 44 14.72 -27.64 -13.30
CA SER A 44 15.39 -28.58 -14.22
C SER A 44 16.80 -28.95 -13.73
N ASP A 45 17.54 -28.01 -13.15
CA ASP A 45 18.91 -28.28 -12.66
C ASP A 45 18.92 -29.07 -11.35
N ILE A 46 17.93 -28.87 -10.48
CA ILE A 46 17.73 -29.69 -9.28
C ILE A 46 17.30 -31.11 -9.66
N ASN A 47 16.35 -31.27 -10.59
CA ASN A 47 15.90 -32.59 -11.03
C ASN A 47 16.97 -33.35 -11.83
N ASN A 48 17.79 -32.67 -12.63
CA ASN A 48 18.92 -33.27 -13.34
C ASN A 48 20.06 -33.67 -12.39
N ASN A 49 20.33 -32.87 -11.34
CA ASN A 49 21.31 -33.25 -10.32
C ASN A 49 20.84 -34.43 -9.46
N ILE A 50 19.55 -34.50 -9.12
CA ILE A 50 18.98 -35.65 -8.38
C ILE A 50 19.03 -36.94 -9.23
N ASN A 51 18.72 -36.86 -10.53
CA ASN A 51 18.80 -38.02 -11.42
C ASN A 51 20.25 -38.48 -11.65
N ASN A 52 21.22 -37.56 -11.70
CA ASN A 52 22.64 -37.93 -11.76
C ASN A 52 23.14 -38.59 -10.48
N ILE A 53 22.72 -38.11 -9.30
CA ILE A 53 23.10 -38.72 -8.01
C ILE A 53 22.51 -40.13 -7.85
N ASN A 54 21.26 -40.34 -8.28
CA ASN A 54 20.62 -41.66 -8.24
C ASN A 54 21.25 -42.67 -9.22
N ASN A 55 21.77 -42.20 -10.37
CA ASN A 55 22.52 -43.06 -11.30
C ASN A 55 23.93 -43.42 -10.80
N ILE A 56 24.56 -42.57 -9.99
CA ILE A 56 25.88 -42.85 -9.39
C ILE A 56 25.76 -43.87 -8.24
N ASN A 57 24.68 -43.83 -7.47
CA ASN A 57 24.50 -44.69 -6.29
C ASN A 57 24.03 -46.12 -6.60
N ASN A 58 23.63 -46.43 -7.85
CA ASN A 58 23.23 -47.79 -8.23
C ASN A 58 24.38 -48.74 -8.56
N ASN A 59 25.64 -48.30 -8.43
CA ASN A 59 26.81 -49.14 -8.72
C ASN A 59 27.65 -49.55 -7.50
N ASN A 60 27.28 -49.20 -6.26
CA ASN A 60 28.01 -49.65 -5.08
C ASN A 60 27.10 -50.29 -4.02
N ASN A 61 27.34 -51.58 -3.82
CA ASN A 61 26.74 -52.43 -2.79
C ASN A 61 26.91 -51.88 -1.36
N ASN A 62 25.90 -52.21 -0.55
CA ASN A 62 25.91 -52.43 0.90
C ASN A 62 26.39 -51.30 1.81
N ASN A 63 25.43 -50.60 2.44
CA ASN A 63 25.30 -50.58 3.90
C ASN A 63 23.99 -49.93 4.35
N ASN A 64 23.33 -50.58 5.30
CA ASN A 64 22.19 -50.07 6.05
C ASN A 64 22.50 -48.71 6.67
N ASN A 65 21.68 -47.70 6.37
CA ASN A 65 21.37 -46.61 7.28
C ASN A 65 20.02 -45.99 6.89
N ASN A 66 19.02 -46.20 7.75
CA ASN A 66 17.73 -45.52 7.70
C ASN A 66 17.94 -44.03 8.03
N ASN A 67 18.27 -43.23 7.02
CA ASN A 67 18.15 -41.77 7.12
C ASN A 67 16.78 -41.36 6.58
N ASN A 68 15.83 -41.15 7.49
CA ASN A 68 14.61 -40.40 7.22
C ASN A 68 14.97 -38.93 6.97
N ASN A 69 15.42 -38.63 5.75
CA ASN A 69 15.47 -37.27 5.25
C ASN A 69 14.03 -36.81 4.97
N ASN A 70 13.39 -36.25 5.99
CA ASN A 70 12.20 -35.43 5.79
C ASN A 70 12.64 -34.21 4.97
N ASN A 71 12.51 -34.33 3.64
CA ASN A 71 12.58 -33.22 2.71
C ASN A 71 11.40 -32.29 3.01
N ASN A 72 11.55 -31.44 4.03
CA ASN A 72 10.69 -30.29 4.25
C ASN A 72 10.98 -29.29 3.13
N ILE A 73 10.45 -29.57 1.94
CA ILE A 73 10.40 -28.60 0.84
C ILE A 73 9.60 -27.42 1.41
N PRO A 74 10.21 -26.23 1.59
CA PRO A 74 9.48 -25.09 2.08
C PRO A 74 8.29 -24.84 1.14
N PRO A 75 7.12 -24.45 1.68
CA PRO A 75 5.95 -24.21 0.86
C PRO A 75 6.32 -23.22 -0.26
N PRO A 76 5.80 -23.44 -1.49
CA PRO A 76 6.13 -22.58 -2.62
C PRO A 76 5.81 -21.14 -2.24
N ILE A 77 6.80 -20.26 -2.39
CA ILE A 77 6.63 -18.83 -2.15
C ILE A 77 5.56 -18.35 -3.12
N LYS A 78 4.43 -17.85 -2.60
CA LYS A 78 3.40 -17.24 -3.44
C LYS A 78 4.01 -16.05 -4.17
N THR A 79 3.84 -16.01 -5.48
CA THR A 79 4.28 -14.92 -6.36
C THR A 79 3.07 -14.29 -7.05
N PHE A 80 3.25 -13.14 -7.68
CA PHE A 80 2.20 -12.52 -8.48
C PHE A 80 1.79 -13.43 -9.66
N ASP A 81 0.49 -13.47 -9.96
CA ASP A 81 0.00 -14.13 -11.19
C ASP A 81 0.62 -13.45 -12.43
N SER A 82 0.93 -14.24 -13.44
CA SER A 82 1.40 -13.84 -14.78
C SER A 82 0.64 -12.69 -15.42
N ARG A 83 -0.66 -12.54 -15.13
CA ARG A 83 -1.50 -11.47 -15.69
C ARG A 83 -1.51 -10.20 -14.85
N THR A 84 -0.93 -10.23 -13.65
CA THR A 84 -0.95 -9.12 -12.69
C THR A 84 -0.33 -7.87 -13.31
N LEU A 85 -0.98 -6.73 -13.13
CA LEU A 85 -0.43 -5.43 -13.47
C LEU A 85 0.06 -4.72 -12.21
N ILE A 86 1.25 -4.13 -12.27
CA ILE A 86 1.84 -3.32 -11.20
C ILE A 86 2.17 -1.92 -11.72
N GLY A 87 1.91 -0.92 -10.89
CA GLY A 87 2.48 0.42 -11.03
C GLY A 87 3.05 0.90 -9.71
N ILE A 88 4.03 1.80 -9.79
CA ILE A 88 4.65 2.44 -8.63
C ILE A 88 4.58 3.95 -8.83
N ILE A 89 4.07 4.65 -7.82
CA ILE A 89 4.09 6.10 -7.68
C ILE A 89 4.74 6.39 -6.33
N THR A 90 5.65 7.35 -6.29
CA THR A 90 6.16 7.88 -5.02
C THR A 90 5.71 9.32 -4.84
N PHE A 91 5.66 9.79 -3.61
CA PHE A 91 5.31 11.19 -3.34
C PHE A 91 6.06 11.76 -2.13
N ASP A 92 6.35 13.05 -2.21
CA ASP A 92 6.77 13.88 -1.07
C ASP A 92 5.99 15.21 -1.12
N SER A 93 6.64 16.34 -1.39
CA SER A 93 5.99 17.58 -1.81
C SER A 93 5.54 17.56 -3.28
N THR A 94 6.03 16.62 -4.08
CA THR A 94 5.67 16.42 -5.49
C THR A 94 5.36 14.95 -5.76
N ILE A 95 4.73 14.66 -6.91
CA ILE A 95 4.33 13.29 -7.29
C ILE A 95 5.32 12.77 -8.33
N HIS A 96 5.80 11.54 -8.16
CA HIS A 96 6.75 10.92 -9.08
C HIS A 96 6.15 9.66 -9.69
N PHE A 97 6.07 9.65 -11.02
CA PHE A 97 5.67 8.50 -11.82
C PHE A 97 6.90 7.79 -12.37
N TYR A 98 6.85 6.47 -12.45
CA TYR A 98 7.93 5.66 -13.02
C TYR A 98 7.45 4.95 -14.27
N ASN A 99 8.14 5.14 -15.39
CA ASN A 99 7.94 4.34 -16.60
C ASN A 99 8.71 3.03 -16.47
N LEU A 100 7.97 1.93 -16.45
CA LEU A 100 8.47 0.57 -16.21
C LEU A 100 8.51 -0.28 -17.47
N ASN A 101 8.36 0.33 -18.66
CA ASN A 101 8.37 -0.39 -19.93
C ASN A 101 9.68 -1.19 -20.12
N ALA A 102 9.55 -2.50 -20.42
CA ALA A 102 10.67 -3.42 -20.59
C ALA A 102 11.61 -3.06 -21.75
N ASN A 103 11.16 -2.25 -22.71
CA ASN A 103 11.98 -1.81 -23.84
C ASN A 103 12.99 -0.71 -23.46
N LEU A 104 12.83 -0.09 -22.28
CA LEU A 104 13.74 0.94 -21.81
C LEU A 104 14.97 0.31 -21.15
N LYS A 105 16.15 0.82 -21.49
CA LYS A 105 17.42 0.39 -20.86
C LYS A 105 17.49 0.76 -19.36
N GLN A 106 16.77 1.81 -18.97
CA GLN A 106 16.69 2.31 -17.61
C GLN A 106 15.30 2.89 -17.37
N THR A 107 14.79 2.73 -16.14
CA THR A 107 13.52 3.30 -15.71
C THR A 107 13.56 4.83 -15.71
N GLN A 108 12.51 5.46 -16.22
CA GLN A 108 12.41 6.92 -16.29
C GLN A 108 11.46 7.41 -15.19
N MET A 109 11.92 8.39 -14.40
CA MET A 109 11.08 9.07 -13.42
C MET A 109 10.55 10.39 -14.02
N MET A 110 9.24 10.62 -13.91
CA MET A 110 8.59 11.87 -14.29
C MET A 110 8.00 12.54 -13.05
N VAL A 111 8.34 13.81 -12.85
CA VAL A 111 7.95 14.57 -11.67
C VAL A 111 6.80 15.50 -12.03
N VAL A 112 5.72 15.44 -11.26
CA VAL A 112 4.57 16.36 -11.33
C VAL A 112 4.59 17.21 -10.07
N SER A 113 5.02 18.47 -10.24
CA SER A 113 5.12 19.44 -9.16
C SER A 113 3.90 20.35 -9.04
N ASP A 114 3.09 20.47 -10.09
CA ASP A 114 1.82 21.20 -10.01
C ASP A 114 0.74 20.30 -9.39
N LEU A 115 0.32 20.69 -8.19
CA LEU A 115 -0.65 19.92 -7.39
C LEU A 115 -2.09 20.43 -7.57
N ASN A 116 -2.30 21.55 -8.26
CA ASN A 116 -3.63 22.13 -8.48
C ASN A 116 -4.38 21.42 -9.60
N GLU A 117 -3.67 21.11 -10.69
CA GLU A 117 -4.22 20.41 -11.86
C GLU A 117 -3.42 19.14 -12.15
N ILE A 118 -3.79 18.06 -11.47
CA ILE A 118 -3.09 16.78 -11.58
C ILE A 118 -3.40 16.13 -12.94
N PHE A 119 -2.36 15.77 -13.67
CA PHE A 119 -2.44 15.03 -14.93
C PHE A 119 -1.54 13.80 -14.91
N LEU A 120 -1.78 12.87 -15.85
CA LEU A 120 -0.88 11.74 -16.08
C LEU A 120 0.20 12.17 -17.08
N PRO A 121 1.49 12.14 -16.72
CA PRO A 121 2.56 12.59 -17.62
C PRO A 121 2.72 11.65 -18.83
N ILE A 122 2.31 10.39 -18.70
CA ILE A 122 2.21 9.43 -19.80
C ILE A 122 0.85 8.73 -19.77
N PRO A 123 0.22 8.50 -20.93
CA PRO A 123 -1.12 7.90 -21.00
C PRO A 123 -1.11 6.37 -20.83
N GLU A 124 0.02 5.72 -21.10
CA GLU A 124 0.25 4.27 -21.10
C GLU A 124 1.57 3.97 -20.35
N ASP A 125 1.85 2.71 -20.02
CA ASP A 125 3.08 2.24 -19.35
C ASP A 125 3.33 2.65 -17.87
N ILE A 126 2.34 3.24 -17.18
CA ILE A 126 2.39 3.38 -15.71
C ILE A 126 2.05 2.05 -15.01
N LEU A 127 1.07 1.33 -15.57
CA LEU A 127 0.70 -0.01 -15.16
C LEU A 127 1.29 -0.99 -16.17
N VAL A 128 2.21 -1.84 -15.71
CA VAL A 128 2.90 -2.81 -16.55
C VAL A 128 2.62 -4.22 -16.08
N ASN A 129 2.73 -5.19 -16.98
CA ASN A 129 2.64 -6.60 -16.62
C ASN A 129 3.89 -7.01 -15.83
N VAL A 130 3.67 -7.69 -14.70
CA VAL A 130 4.74 -8.09 -13.78
C VAL A 130 5.70 -9.12 -14.39
N GLN A 131 5.18 -10.05 -15.18
CA GLN A 131 5.97 -11.08 -15.85
C GLN A 131 6.88 -10.45 -16.92
N ASP A 132 6.32 -9.57 -17.75
CA ASP A 132 7.05 -8.96 -18.86
C ASP A 132 8.11 -7.94 -18.38
N CYS A 133 7.80 -7.21 -17.31
CA CYS A 133 8.62 -6.11 -16.81
C CYS A 133 9.37 -6.43 -15.51
N GLN A 134 9.53 -7.72 -15.15
CA GLN A 134 10.13 -8.17 -13.89
C GLN A 134 11.47 -7.48 -13.60
N ASN A 135 12.40 -7.50 -14.57
CA ASN A 135 13.75 -6.92 -14.40
C ASN A 135 13.70 -5.41 -14.15
N SER A 136 12.86 -4.68 -14.90
CA SER A 136 12.71 -3.22 -14.74
C SER A 136 12.14 -2.87 -13.36
N ILE A 137 11.16 -3.65 -12.89
CA ILE A 137 10.57 -3.48 -11.55
C ILE A 137 11.62 -3.77 -10.47
N GLU A 138 12.36 -4.87 -10.60
CA GLU A 138 13.39 -5.28 -9.64
C GLU A 138 14.50 -4.21 -9.50
N ILE A 139 15.01 -3.69 -10.62
CA ILE A 139 16.01 -2.62 -10.62
C ILE A 139 15.46 -1.34 -9.97
N LEU A 140 14.19 -0.98 -10.22
CA LEU A 140 13.58 0.17 -9.57
C LEU A 140 13.46 -0.04 -8.06
N LEU A 141 12.98 -1.20 -7.62
CA LEU A 141 12.82 -1.51 -6.20
C LEU A 141 14.17 -1.52 -5.46
N ASP A 142 15.26 -1.96 -6.10
CA ASP A 142 16.60 -1.91 -5.53
C ASP A 142 17.17 -0.49 -5.45
N SER A 143 16.86 0.35 -6.46
CA SER A 143 17.36 1.72 -6.51
C SER A 143 16.55 2.71 -5.68
N LEU A 144 15.26 2.48 -5.46
CA LEU A 144 14.35 3.41 -4.76
C LEU A 144 14.85 3.86 -3.38
N PRO A 145 15.24 2.96 -2.45
CA PRO A 145 15.78 3.38 -1.15
C PRO A 145 17.05 4.23 -1.28
N THR A 146 17.91 3.90 -2.25
CA THR A 146 19.15 4.66 -2.48
C THR A 146 18.90 6.03 -3.09
N MET A 147 17.91 6.13 -3.99
CA MET A 147 17.51 7.35 -4.68
C MET A 147 17.00 8.40 -3.70
N TRP A 148 16.17 7.98 -2.74
CA TRP A 148 15.52 8.89 -1.78
C TRP A 148 16.27 9.04 -0.46
N ARG A 149 17.38 8.31 -0.25
CA ARG A 149 18.15 8.26 1.02
C ARG A 149 18.44 9.64 1.63
N ASN A 150 18.73 10.63 0.79
CA ASN A 150 19.10 11.97 1.24
C ASN A 150 17.95 12.98 1.17
N ASN A 151 16.72 12.55 0.88
CA ASN A 151 15.57 13.46 0.75
C ASN A 151 15.25 14.13 2.09
N GLN A 152 15.24 15.46 2.11
CA GLN A 152 14.97 16.27 3.31
C GLN A 152 13.55 16.86 3.31
N VAL A 153 12.71 16.51 2.33
CA VAL A 153 11.35 17.05 2.23
C VAL A 153 10.47 16.48 3.34
N ILE A 154 9.90 17.38 4.15
CA ILE A 154 8.97 17.05 5.25
C ILE A 154 7.51 17.08 4.77
N SER A 155 7.19 17.98 3.84
CA SER A 155 5.84 18.17 3.33
C SER A 155 5.36 16.95 2.54
N SER A 156 4.08 16.62 2.68
CA SER A 156 3.44 15.46 2.06
C SER A 156 2.24 15.89 1.23
N CYS A 157 2.25 15.57 -0.07
CA CYS A 157 1.19 15.80 -1.04
C CYS A 157 0.32 14.56 -1.24
N ALA A 158 0.21 13.70 -0.22
CA ALA A 158 -0.47 12.40 -0.31
C ALA A 158 -1.89 12.50 -0.89
N GLY A 159 -2.65 13.54 -0.55
CA GLY A 159 -3.99 13.75 -1.09
C GLY A 159 -4.01 13.95 -2.61
N SER A 160 -3.11 14.77 -3.14
CA SER A 160 -2.88 14.90 -4.57
C SER A 160 -2.37 13.59 -5.18
N ALA A 161 -1.46 12.87 -4.51
CA ALA A 161 -0.98 11.57 -5.00
C ALA A 161 -2.12 10.54 -5.13
N ILE A 162 -3.08 10.51 -4.19
CA ILE A 162 -4.27 9.64 -4.26
C ILE A 162 -5.14 10.01 -5.47
N LYS A 163 -5.34 11.30 -5.75
CA LYS A 163 -6.07 11.73 -6.96
C LYS A 163 -5.32 11.31 -8.24
N ALA A 164 -4.01 11.45 -8.28
CA ALA A 164 -3.18 11.01 -9.41
C ALA A 164 -3.27 9.50 -9.63
N ALA A 165 -3.15 8.72 -8.56
CA ALA A 165 -3.29 7.27 -8.57
C ALA A 165 -4.70 6.84 -8.99
N THR A 166 -5.73 7.60 -8.62
CA THR A 166 -7.10 7.40 -9.11
C THR A 166 -7.18 7.57 -10.62
N LEU A 167 -6.52 8.57 -11.20
CA LEU A 167 -6.49 8.76 -12.66
C LEU A 167 -5.84 7.58 -13.38
N VAL A 168 -4.78 6.99 -12.82
CA VAL A 168 -4.12 5.79 -13.35
C VAL A 168 -5.07 4.59 -13.34
N LEU A 169 -5.73 4.34 -12.20
CA LEU A 169 -6.59 3.17 -12.04
C LEU A 169 -7.97 3.32 -12.69
N LYS A 170 -8.43 4.54 -12.97
CA LYS A 170 -9.80 4.85 -13.44
C LYS A 170 -10.29 4.00 -14.63
N LYS A 171 -9.38 3.59 -15.53
CA LYS A 171 -9.73 2.81 -16.73
C LYS A 171 -9.94 1.31 -16.46
N ILE A 172 -9.20 0.74 -15.51
CA ILE A 172 -9.15 -0.73 -15.29
C ILE A 172 -9.80 -1.12 -13.96
N GLY A 173 -9.73 -0.26 -12.95
CA GLY A 173 -9.94 -0.62 -11.55
C GLY A 173 -8.67 -1.24 -10.94
N GLY A 174 -8.76 -1.68 -9.70
CA GLY A 174 -7.63 -2.31 -8.99
C GLY A 174 -7.51 -1.89 -7.54
N LYS A 175 -6.40 -2.24 -6.90
CA LYS A 175 -6.10 -1.89 -5.51
C LYS A 175 -4.93 -0.92 -5.48
N MET A 176 -5.19 0.24 -4.92
CA MET A 176 -4.20 1.18 -4.48
C MET A 176 -3.66 0.72 -3.13
N ILE A 177 -2.34 0.65 -2.98
CA ILE A 177 -1.69 0.35 -1.70
C ILE A 177 -0.94 1.60 -1.29
N LEU A 178 -1.53 2.32 -0.34
CA LEU A 178 -1.05 3.62 0.12
C LEU A 178 -0.20 3.44 1.36
N PHE A 179 1.05 3.89 1.30
CA PHE A 179 1.93 3.99 2.47
C PHE A 179 2.01 5.45 2.88
N LEU A 180 1.72 5.73 4.15
CA LEU A 180 1.69 7.10 4.67
C LEU A 180 2.49 7.18 5.97
N SER A 181 3.55 7.99 5.99
CA SER A 181 4.38 8.24 7.18
C SER A 181 4.16 9.63 7.77
N SER A 182 3.69 10.57 6.95
CA SER A 182 3.51 11.98 7.32
C SER A 182 2.09 12.45 7.00
N ILE A 183 1.61 13.46 7.75
CA ILE A 183 0.28 14.04 7.52
C ILE A 183 0.25 14.73 6.14
N PRO A 184 -0.80 14.51 5.32
CA PRO A 184 -1.03 15.26 4.10
C PRO A 184 -1.10 16.77 4.41
N SER A 185 -0.09 17.52 4.00
CA SER A 185 0.14 18.91 4.41
C SER A 185 0.11 19.92 3.25
N ILE A 186 0.29 19.46 2.01
CA ILE A 186 0.28 20.29 0.80
C ILE A 186 -0.60 19.68 -0.28
N GLY A 187 -1.08 20.50 -1.21
CA GLY A 187 -1.91 20.08 -2.34
C GLY A 187 -3.37 19.89 -1.95
N ASP A 188 -4.00 18.91 -2.57
CA ASP A 188 -5.39 18.56 -2.32
C ASP A 188 -5.55 17.67 -1.09
N LEU A 189 -6.75 17.69 -0.49
CA LEU A 189 -7.13 16.85 0.66
C LEU A 189 -6.19 16.99 1.86
N ILE A 190 -5.75 18.21 2.16
CA ILE A 190 -4.93 18.47 3.34
C ILE A 190 -5.65 18.06 4.63
N VAL A 191 -4.89 17.53 5.57
CA VAL A 191 -5.39 17.07 6.87
C VAL A 191 -4.87 18.00 7.96
N ASN A 192 -5.77 18.58 8.73
CA ASN A 192 -5.41 19.45 9.86
C ASN A 192 -5.46 18.65 11.17
N VAL A 193 -4.31 18.51 11.81
CA VAL A 193 -4.18 17.77 13.08
C VAL A 193 -4.76 18.54 14.26
N ASN A 194 -4.77 19.87 14.19
CA ASN A 194 -5.34 20.71 15.23
C ASN A 194 -6.86 20.76 15.06
N ARG A 195 -7.54 19.73 15.60
CA ARG A 195 -9.01 19.65 15.69
C ARG A 195 -9.61 20.56 16.76
N GLU A 196 -8.78 21.37 17.42
CA GLU A 196 -9.19 22.36 18.41
C GLU A 196 -9.52 23.70 17.74
N SER A 197 -10.57 24.36 18.23
CA SER A 197 -11.05 25.67 17.79
C SER A 197 -11.80 25.72 16.44
N LYS A 198 -13.01 25.18 16.43
CA LYS A 198 -14.15 25.89 15.83
C LYS A 198 -15.39 25.42 16.57
N ASN A 199 -16.24 26.36 16.96
CA ASN A 199 -17.57 26.13 17.53
C ASN A 199 -18.47 25.45 16.49
N VAL A 200 -18.15 24.21 16.12
CA VAL A 200 -19.01 23.37 15.30
C VAL A 200 -20.12 22.95 16.25
N LYS A 201 -21.36 23.34 15.93
CA LYS A 201 -22.55 22.87 16.67
C LYS A 201 -22.48 21.35 16.69
N SER A 202 -22.21 20.78 17.87
CA SER A 202 -22.16 19.33 18.04
C SER A 202 -23.45 18.72 17.48
N LYS A 203 -23.33 17.73 16.59
CA LYS A 203 -24.49 16.94 16.15
C LYS A 203 -25.08 16.12 17.31
N TYR A 204 -24.32 15.96 18.40
CA TYR A 204 -24.72 15.19 19.55
C TYR A 204 -25.29 16.13 20.61
N LYS A 205 -26.56 15.90 20.96
CA LYS A 205 -27.24 16.62 22.04
C LYS A 205 -26.75 16.08 23.38
N ASN A 206 -26.40 16.97 24.30
CA ASN A 206 -25.97 16.61 25.65
C ASN A 206 -27.11 15.89 26.40
N ILE A 207 -27.01 14.56 26.59
CA ILE A 207 -28.08 13.74 27.22
C ILE A 207 -27.95 13.74 28.77
N TYR A 208 -26.78 14.08 29.30
CA TYR A 208 -26.50 14.06 30.74
C TYR A 208 -26.44 15.47 31.39
N GLY A 209 -26.73 16.53 30.63
CA GLY A 209 -26.79 17.91 31.13
C GLY A 209 -28.15 18.21 31.77
N SER A 210 -28.18 18.27 33.10
CA SER A 210 -29.34 18.72 33.88
C SER A 210 -29.76 20.15 33.49
N ASN A 211 -31.08 20.39 33.44
CA ASN A 211 -31.75 21.59 32.90
C ASN A 211 -31.51 22.92 33.64
N ASN A 212 -30.44 23.10 34.42
CA ASN A 212 -30.20 24.37 35.11
C ASN A 212 -28.71 24.61 35.32
N THR A 213 -28.12 25.47 34.49
CA THR A 213 -27.07 26.44 34.87
C THR A 213 -26.68 27.24 33.62
N GLN A 214 -26.73 28.55 33.74
CA GLN A 214 -26.41 29.52 32.68
C GLN A 214 -24.89 29.72 32.49
N ASP A 215 -24.07 28.72 32.81
CA ASP A 215 -22.62 28.80 32.64
C ASP A 215 -22.17 27.96 31.44
N ASN A 216 -21.90 28.71 30.38
CA ASN A 216 -21.48 28.24 29.07
C ASN A 216 -20.09 27.59 29.14
N ASN A 217 -19.91 26.47 28.40
CA ASN A 217 -18.64 25.87 27.98
C ASN A 217 -18.08 24.67 28.76
N ILE A 218 -18.88 23.90 29.49
CA ILE A 218 -18.47 22.54 29.86
C ILE A 218 -18.99 21.59 28.77
N MET A 219 -18.18 21.37 27.75
CA MET A 219 -18.41 20.32 26.77
C MET A 219 -18.30 18.96 27.49
N ASP A 220 -19.30 18.09 27.34
CA ASP A 220 -19.22 16.72 27.86
C ASP A 220 -18.05 16.01 27.17
N LEU A 221 -17.05 15.63 27.97
CA LEU A 221 -15.80 15.02 27.52
C LEU A 221 -16.07 13.78 26.64
N LYS A 222 -17.14 13.03 26.94
CA LYS A 222 -17.52 11.84 26.17
C LYS A 222 -18.06 12.18 24.79
N LEU A 223 -18.81 13.28 24.65
CA LEU A 223 -19.25 13.77 23.34
C LEU A 223 -18.07 14.28 22.52
N ARG A 224 -17.07 14.87 23.20
CA ARG A 224 -15.82 15.31 22.54
C ARG A 224 -15.04 14.13 21.98
N GLU A 225 -14.90 13.05 22.73
CA GLU A 225 -14.25 11.82 22.25
C GLU A 225 -14.93 11.29 20.99
N VAL A 226 -16.26 11.21 20.98
CA VAL A 226 -17.02 10.75 19.80
C VAL A 226 -16.85 11.70 18.61
N GLU A 227 -16.79 13.00 18.82
CA GLU A 227 -16.50 13.97 17.76
C GLU A 227 -15.11 13.79 17.16
N LEU A 228 -14.10 13.52 17.99
CA LEU A 228 -12.74 13.28 17.51
C LEU A 228 -12.62 12.00 16.67
N LEU A 229 -13.52 11.04 16.85
CA LEU A 229 -13.61 9.84 16.01
C LEU A 229 -14.30 10.09 14.66
N ASN A 230 -15.03 11.20 14.52
CA ASN A 230 -15.66 11.54 13.26
C ASN A 230 -14.69 12.30 12.36
N PRO A 231 -14.74 12.09 11.04
CA PRO A 231 -13.92 12.88 10.12
C PRO A 231 -14.42 14.33 10.09
N LEU A 232 -13.49 15.30 10.11
CA LEU A 232 -13.81 16.72 10.10
C LEU A 232 -13.88 17.25 8.66
N ASN A 233 -15.02 17.81 8.23
CA ASN A 233 -15.24 18.36 6.87
C ASN A 233 -14.60 17.49 5.78
N ASN A 234 -15.13 16.28 5.54
CA ASN A 234 -14.32 15.21 4.97
C ASN A 234 -14.37 15.06 3.43
N PRO A 235 -13.45 15.67 2.66
CA PRO A 235 -13.39 15.44 1.22
C PRO A 235 -12.93 14.01 0.88
N TYR A 236 -12.32 13.27 1.82
CA TYR A 236 -12.00 11.85 1.60
C TYR A 236 -13.25 10.99 1.46
N THR A 237 -14.36 11.35 2.11
CA THR A 237 -15.64 10.62 1.94
C THR A 237 -16.17 10.80 0.51
N GLU A 238 -16.12 12.02 -0.02
CA GLU A 238 -16.56 12.32 -1.39
C GLU A 238 -15.67 11.63 -2.42
N LEU A 239 -14.36 11.70 -2.23
CA LEU A 239 -13.41 10.98 -3.08
C LEU A 239 -13.65 9.47 -3.03
N ALA A 240 -13.88 8.90 -1.84
CA ALA A 240 -14.14 7.46 -1.68
C ALA A 240 -15.37 7.01 -2.51
N GLN A 241 -16.44 7.80 -2.50
CA GLN A 241 -17.63 7.54 -3.31
C GLN A 241 -17.33 7.60 -4.82
N GLN A 242 -16.47 8.52 -5.24
CA GLN A 242 -16.06 8.64 -6.65
C GLN A 242 -15.21 7.43 -7.07
N ILE A 243 -14.18 7.05 -6.30
CA ILE A 243 -13.28 5.95 -6.68
C ILE A 243 -13.98 4.58 -6.65
N THR A 244 -15.01 4.42 -5.81
CA THR A 244 -15.83 3.20 -5.77
C THR A 244 -16.52 2.95 -7.11
N GLN A 245 -16.92 4.00 -7.83
CA GLN A 245 -17.53 3.87 -9.17
C GLN A 245 -16.55 3.32 -10.21
N PHE A 246 -15.25 3.50 -9.98
CA PHE A 246 -14.18 2.97 -10.83
C PHE A 246 -13.62 1.63 -10.33
N GLN A 247 -14.29 1.00 -9.35
CA GLN A 247 -13.91 -0.32 -8.82
C GLN A 247 -12.48 -0.32 -8.23
N ILE A 248 -12.12 0.81 -7.60
CA ILE A 248 -10.83 0.97 -6.94
C ILE A 248 -11.00 0.66 -5.46
N ALA A 249 -10.14 -0.24 -4.96
CA ALA A 249 -9.90 -0.48 -3.54
C ALA A 249 -8.59 0.23 -3.11
N VAL A 250 -8.42 0.51 -1.82
CA VAL A 250 -7.34 1.31 -1.23
C VAL A 250 -7.05 0.69 0.12
N ASP A 251 -5.89 0.05 0.24
CA ASP A 251 -5.36 -0.41 1.52
C ASP A 251 -4.36 0.63 2.03
N LEU A 252 -4.45 1.00 3.31
CA LEU A 252 -3.63 2.04 3.93
C LEU A 252 -2.69 1.44 4.96
N PHE A 253 -1.39 1.59 4.74
CA PHE A 253 -0.33 1.32 5.70
C PHE A 253 0.13 2.64 6.33
N ALA A 254 -0.43 2.95 7.50
CA ALA A 254 -0.18 4.15 8.26
C ALA A 254 0.98 3.94 9.24
N CYS A 255 2.13 4.57 8.96
CA CYS A 255 3.39 4.38 9.67
C CYS A 255 3.95 5.73 10.19
N PRO A 256 3.23 6.49 11.05
CA PRO A 256 3.75 7.75 11.57
C PRO A 256 5.02 7.54 12.39
N THR A 257 6.07 8.31 12.10
CA THR A 257 7.30 8.31 12.89
C THR A 257 7.22 9.20 14.12
N GLN A 258 6.37 10.23 14.07
CA GLN A 258 6.19 11.20 15.14
C GLN A 258 5.03 10.81 16.06
N LEU A 259 5.05 11.32 17.29
CA LEU A 259 3.96 11.12 18.27
C LEU A 259 2.64 11.78 17.82
N ILE A 260 2.75 12.86 17.04
CA ILE A 260 1.61 13.53 16.41
C ILE A 260 1.09 12.59 15.31
N GLY A 261 -0.06 11.96 15.56
CA GLY A 261 -0.66 10.98 14.65
C GLY A 261 -1.16 11.60 13.33
N LEU A 262 -1.43 10.76 12.34
CA LEU A 262 -1.84 11.13 10.97
C LEU A 262 -3.28 11.70 10.85
N ASP A 263 -3.96 11.94 11.98
CA ASP A 263 -5.40 12.13 12.04
C ASP A 263 -6.17 11.11 11.17
N LEU A 264 -5.99 9.83 11.50
CA LEU A 264 -6.60 8.72 10.76
C LEU A 264 -8.11 8.81 10.68
N ALA A 265 -8.78 9.47 11.65
CA ALA A 265 -10.23 9.66 11.59
C ALA A 265 -10.65 10.43 10.33
N THR A 266 -9.83 11.36 9.82
CA THR A 266 -10.10 12.10 8.57
C THR A 266 -9.84 11.24 7.32
N VAL A 267 -8.74 10.48 7.28
CA VAL A 267 -8.35 9.70 6.10
C VAL A 267 -9.11 8.37 5.99
N TYR A 268 -9.45 7.74 7.12
CA TYR A 268 -10.03 6.39 7.20
C TYR A 268 -11.29 6.15 6.36
N PRO A 269 -12.22 7.13 6.18
CA PRO A 269 -13.36 6.95 5.29
C PRO A 269 -12.98 6.59 3.84
N LEU A 270 -11.80 7.02 3.36
CA LEU A 270 -11.26 6.58 2.07
C LEU A 270 -11.12 5.07 2.01
N VAL A 271 -10.58 4.46 3.05
CA VAL A 271 -10.32 3.01 3.13
C VAL A 271 -11.63 2.25 3.35
N LYS A 272 -12.46 2.73 4.26
CA LYS A 272 -13.67 2.04 4.74
C LYS A 272 -14.74 1.85 3.66
N ILE A 273 -15.05 2.89 2.88
CA ILE A 273 -16.22 2.91 1.98
C ILE A 273 -16.10 1.89 0.84
N GLN A 274 -14.89 1.70 0.36
CA GLN A 274 -14.48 0.78 -0.71
C GLN A 274 -14.04 -0.60 -0.21
N GLY A 275 -14.19 -0.89 1.09
CA GLY A 275 -13.89 -2.22 1.65
C GLY A 275 -12.40 -2.56 1.73
N GLY A 276 -11.52 -1.56 1.78
CA GLY A 276 -10.10 -1.74 2.01
C GLY A 276 -9.75 -1.97 3.49
N SER A 277 -8.46 -2.19 3.74
CA SER A 277 -7.89 -2.47 5.07
C SER A 277 -6.97 -1.35 5.55
N LEU A 278 -7.03 -1.05 6.85
CA LEU A 278 -6.14 -0.10 7.53
C LEU A 278 -5.16 -0.86 8.42
N TYR A 279 -3.87 -0.71 8.16
CA TYR A 279 -2.78 -1.19 8.98
C TYR A 279 -2.12 0.00 9.67
N TYR A 280 -2.10 0.01 11.00
CA TYR A 280 -1.58 1.12 11.78
C TYR A 280 -0.39 0.70 12.65
N TYR A 281 0.71 1.43 12.48
CA TYR A 281 1.97 1.23 13.20
C TYR A 281 2.34 2.52 13.93
N PRO A 282 1.88 2.70 15.19
CA PRO A 282 2.16 3.91 15.95
C PRO A 282 3.65 4.06 16.22
N GLN A 283 4.18 5.29 16.11
CA GLN A 283 5.60 5.59 16.32
C GLN A 283 6.52 4.59 15.62
N PHE A 284 6.33 4.47 14.31
CA PHE A 284 6.93 3.44 13.50
C PHE A 284 8.46 3.39 13.68
N ASN A 285 8.93 2.23 14.14
CA ASN A 285 10.33 1.89 14.32
C ASN A 285 10.58 0.53 13.65
N ILE A 286 11.57 0.48 12.77
CA ILE A 286 11.98 -0.72 12.05
C ILE A 286 12.31 -1.89 12.98
N GLN A 287 12.93 -1.65 14.14
CA GLN A 287 13.32 -2.72 15.06
C GLN A 287 12.11 -3.46 15.62
N GLN A 288 10.97 -2.77 15.75
CA GLN A 288 9.74 -3.33 16.32
C GLN A 288 8.80 -3.87 15.24
N TYR A 289 8.67 -3.16 14.13
CA TYR A 289 7.60 -3.41 13.15
C TYR A 289 8.06 -4.07 11.85
N ASN A 290 9.35 -4.33 11.64
CA ASN A 290 9.87 -4.92 10.40
C ASN A 290 9.13 -6.21 10.00
N ASP A 291 9.15 -7.23 10.85
CA ASP A 291 8.49 -8.50 10.53
C ASP A 291 6.97 -8.34 10.42
N LYS A 292 6.35 -7.58 11.32
CA LYS A 292 4.90 -7.36 11.29
C LYS A 292 4.45 -6.71 9.97
N LEU A 293 5.09 -5.61 9.56
CA LEU A 293 4.75 -4.90 8.33
C LEU A 293 4.99 -5.78 7.11
N ARG A 294 6.11 -6.50 7.09
CA ARG A 294 6.43 -7.43 6.01
C ARG A 294 5.36 -8.50 5.84
N GLU A 295 4.99 -9.18 6.93
CA GLU A 295 4.00 -10.26 6.86
C GLU A 295 2.60 -9.73 6.54
N GLU A 296 2.20 -8.58 7.08
CA GLU A 296 0.90 -7.96 6.75
C GLU A 296 0.84 -7.53 5.29
N LEU A 297 1.91 -6.93 4.74
CA LEU A 297 1.99 -6.57 3.32
C LEU A 297 2.00 -7.82 2.42
N LEU A 298 2.74 -8.86 2.81
CA LEU A 298 2.74 -10.15 2.10
C LEU A 298 1.34 -10.75 2.09
N TYR A 299 0.64 -10.71 3.23
CA TYR A 299 -0.74 -11.17 3.35
C TYR A 299 -1.66 -10.36 2.44
N THR A 300 -1.62 -9.03 2.45
CA THR A 300 -2.45 -8.17 1.58
C THR A 300 -2.25 -8.46 0.08
N LEU A 301 -1.03 -8.79 -0.34
CA LEU A 301 -0.69 -9.04 -1.74
C LEU A 301 -0.96 -10.48 -2.21
N THR A 302 -0.99 -11.44 -1.28
CA THR A 302 -1.14 -12.88 -1.59
C THR A 302 -2.48 -13.47 -1.17
N THR A 303 -3.34 -12.67 -0.53
CA THR A 303 -4.71 -13.03 -0.19
C THR A 303 -5.59 -13.05 -1.42
N GLU A 304 -6.45 -14.06 -1.49
CA GLU A 304 -7.46 -14.15 -2.55
C GLU A 304 -8.43 -12.97 -2.39
N THR A 305 -8.44 -12.10 -3.39
CA THR A 305 -9.30 -10.92 -3.43
C THR A 305 -10.25 -11.03 -4.61
N ALA A 306 -11.55 -10.87 -4.37
CA ALA A 306 -12.57 -10.80 -5.41
C ALA A 306 -12.91 -9.34 -5.74
N TRP A 307 -12.61 -8.93 -6.96
CA TRP A 307 -12.84 -7.58 -7.47
C TRP A 307 -14.26 -7.41 -8.00
N GLU A 308 -14.74 -6.17 -8.07
CA GLU A 308 -16.08 -5.84 -8.60
C GLU A 308 -17.24 -6.56 -7.87
N SER A 309 -17.01 -6.97 -6.62
CA SER A 309 -17.94 -7.81 -5.87
C SER A 309 -19.17 -7.02 -5.39
N VAL A 310 -20.36 -7.62 -5.55
CA VAL A 310 -21.63 -7.09 -5.01
C VAL A 310 -22.30 -8.15 -4.16
N MET A 311 -22.54 -7.83 -2.89
CA MET A 311 -23.27 -8.71 -1.96
C MET A 311 -24.74 -8.30 -1.89
N ARG A 312 -25.65 -9.26 -2.10
CA ARG A 312 -27.11 -9.06 -1.96
C ARG A 312 -27.72 -10.14 -1.09
N ILE A 313 -28.25 -9.75 0.07
CA ILE A 313 -28.97 -10.65 0.98
C ILE A 313 -30.46 -10.64 0.57
N ARG A 314 -31.05 -11.82 0.36
CA ARG A 314 -32.48 -12.01 0.11
C ARG A 314 -33.07 -12.83 1.25
N ILE A 315 -34.24 -12.43 1.74
CA ILE A 315 -34.96 -13.11 2.82
C ILE A 315 -36.31 -13.61 2.30
N SER A 316 -36.76 -14.76 2.82
CA SER A 316 -38.03 -15.43 2.50
C SER A 316 -39.21 -14.84 3.24
#